data_AF-A0A151U8W9-F1
#
_entry.id   AF-A0A151U8W9-F1
#
_cell.length_a   1.000
_cell.length_b   1.000
_cell.length_c   1.000
_cell.angle_alpha   90.00
_cell.angle_beta   90.00
_cell.angle_gamma   90.00
#
_symmetry.space_group_name_H-M   'P 1'
#
loop_
_entity.id
_entity.type
_entity.pdbx_description
1 polymer ?
#
loop_
_entity_poly.entity_id
_entity_poly.type
_entity_poly.pdbx_seq_one_letter_code
_entity_poly.pdbx_strand_id
1 'polypeptide(L)' 'MECTVCLSEFEDKDTIKMLPKCAHVFHQQCIDNWLPSHMTCPICRHNLTSDTIHTPFNTN' A
#
# COMPACT_ATOMS: atom_id res chain seq x y z
N MET A 1 -8.40 15.62 2.71
CA MET A 1 -7.28 14.67 2.86
C MET A 1 -6.91 14.27 1.44
N GLU A 2 -5.63 14.20 1.09
CA GLU A 2 -5.18 14.05 -0.31
C GLU A 2 -4.29 12.81 -0.45
N CYS A 3 -4.25 12.21 -1.64
CA CYS A 3 -3.40 11.07 -1.91
C CYS A 3 -2.02 11.52 -2.35
N THR A 4 -0.97 11.20 -1.59
CA THR A 4 0.39 11.63 -1.91
C THR A 4 1.01 10.93 -3.12
N VAL A 5 0.31 9.93 -3.71
CA VAL A 5 0.78 9.21 -4.90
C VAL A 5 0.35 9.91 -6.17
N CYS A 6 -0.91 10.33 -6.26
CA CYS A 6 -1.45 11.07 -7.42
C CYS A 6 -1.59 12.58 -7.17
N LEU A 7 -1.39 13.04 -5.93
CA LEU A 7 -1.56 14.43 -5.48
C LEU A 7 -2.99 14.98 -5.72
N SER A 8 -3.98 14.08 -5.78
CA SER A 8 -5.40 14.42 -5.91
C SER A 8 -6.13 14.31 -4.57
N GLU A 9 -7.17 15.11 -4.41
CA GLU A 9 -8.11 15.02 -3.27
C GLU A 9 -8.92 13.72 -3.34
N PHE A 10 -9.33 13.20 -2.18
CA PHE A 10 -10.23 12.05 -2.12
C PHE A 10 -11.67 12.51 -2.39
N GLU A 11 -12.34 11.89 -3.38
CA GLU A 11 -13.78 12.09 -3.63
C GLU A 11 -14.64 10.99 -2.96
N ASP A 12 -15.93 11.23 -2.78
CA ASP A 12 -16.86 10.24 -2.20
C ASP A 12 -16.97 8.94 -3.03
N LYS A 13 -16.60 9.03 -4.31
CA LYS A 13 -16.58 7.91 -5.26
C LYS A 13 -15.26 7.13 -5.23
N ASP A 14 -14.23 7.70 -4.60
CA ASP A 14 -12.91 7.10 -4.58
C ASP A 14 -12.80 6.02 -3.53
N THR A 15 -12.29 4.87 -3.95
CA THR A 15 -11.98 3.79 -3.00
C THR A 15 -10.60 4.06 -2.42
N ILE A 16 -10.54 4.22 -1.10
CA ILE A 16 -9.31 4.44 -0.36
C ILE A 16 -8.94 3.19 0.45
N LYS A 17 -7.64 2.96 0.61
CA LYS A 17 -7.08 1.83 1.34
C LYS A 17 -6.14 2.36 2.42
N MET A 18 -6.34 1.87 3.64
CA MET A 18 -5.49 2.20 4.78
C MET A 18 -4.46 1.09 5.01
N LEU A 19 -3.20 1.47 5.18
CA LEU A 19 -2.13 0.53 5.47
C LEU A 19 -2.14 0.14 6.95
N PRO A 20 -2.24 -1.16 7.32
CA PRO A 20 -2.34 -1.57 8.72
C PRO A 20 -1.06 -1.35 9.53
N LYS A 21 0.10 -1.23 8.88
CA LYS A 21 1.40 -1.06 9.56
C LYS A 21 1.67 0.37 10.01
N CYS A 22 1.09 1.37 9.34
CA CYS A 22 1.39 2.78 9.59
C CYS A 22 0.15 3.69 9.56
N ALA A 23 -1.05 3.12 9.41
CA ALA A 23 -2.34 3.82 9.36
C ALA A 23 -2.42 4.96 8.33
N HIS A 24 -1.63 4.89 7.25
CA HIS A 24 -1.68 5.87 6.17
C HIS A 24 -2.70 5.45 5.11
N VAL A 25 -3.45 6.43 4.61
CA VAL A 25 -4.57 6.24 3.68
C VAL A 25 -4.16 6.71 2.28
N PHE A 26 -4.42 5.88 1.28
CA PHE A 26 -4.14 6.17 -0.13
C PHE A 26 -5.31 5.73 -1.00
N HIS A 27 -5.41 6.22 -2.23
CA HIS A 27 -6.33 5.63 -3.20
C HIS A 27 -5.98 4.15 -3.39
N GLN A 28 -7.00 3.29 -3.41
CA GLN A 28 -6.86 1.86 -3.65
C GLN A 28 -6.09 1.63 -4.96
N GLN A 29 -6.45 2.33 -6.04
CA GLN A 29 -5.72 2.22 -7.31
C GLN A 29 -4.27 2.66 -7.19
N CYS A 30 -4.00 3.79 -6.52
CA CYS A 30 -2.64 4.27 -6.36
C CYS A 30 -1.76 3.31 -5.55
N ILE A 31 -2.25 2.77 -4.44
CA ILE A 31 -1.46 1.84 -3.63
C ILE A 31 -1.31 0.49 -4.33
N ASP A 32 -2.33 0.00 -5.03
CA ASP A 32 -2.29 -1.26 -5.77
C ASP A 32 -1.28 -1.19 -6.92
N ASN A 33 -1.17 -0.03 -7.57
CA ASN A 33 -0.18 0.21 -8.63
C ASN A 33 1.23 0.53 -8.08
N TRP A 34 1.34 1.00 -6.83
CA TRP A 34 2.61 1.34 -6.17
C TRP A 34 3.32 0.12 -5.58
N LEU A 35 2.58 -0.73 -4.84
CA LEU A 35 3.08 -1.95 -4.20
C LEU A 35 3.99 -2.82 -5.11
N PRO A 36 3.63 -3.15 -6.38
CA PRO A 36 4.47 -3.99 -7.24
C PRO A 36 5.85 -3.39 -7.55
N SER A 37 6.00 -2.05 -7.55
CA SER A 37 7.32 -1.40 -7.69
C SER A 37 7.98 -1.14 -6.35
N HIS A 38 7.19 -0.74 -5.34
CA HIS A 38 7.65 -0.29 -4.05
C HIS A 38 6.70 -0.80 -2.97
N MET A 39 7.05 -1.92 -2.33
CA MET A 39 6.31 -2.47 -1.19
C MET A 39 6.57 -1.68 0.11
N THR A 40 6.64 -0.36 0.03
CA THR A 40 6.93 0.55 1.14
C THR A 40 5.94 1.69 1.16
N CYS A 41 5.56 2.17 2.34
CA CYS A 41 4.67 3.31 2.50
C CYS A 41 5.26 4.58 1.86
N PRO A 42 4.53 5.28 0.98
CA PRO A 42 4.99 6.53 0.36
C PRO A 42 5.31 7.65 1.36
N ILE A 43 4.65 7.66 2.52
CA ILE A 43 4.77 8.72 3.52
C ILE A 43 5.91 8.45 4.50
N CYS A 44 5.90 7.28 5.15
CA CYS A 44 6.84 6.96 6.21
C CYS A 44 7.91 5.92 5.82
N ARG A 45 7.90 5.43 4.57
CA ARG A 45 8.82 4.40 4.04
C ARG A 45 8.82 3.08 4.82
N HIS A 46 7.80 2.82 5.64
CA HIS A 46 7.65 1.52 6.30
C HIS A 46 7.40 0.41 5.27
N ASN A 47 8.09 -0.70 5.43
CA ASN A 47 7.95 -1.85 4.55
C ASN A 47 6.64 -2.61 4.85
N LEU A 48 5.90 -2.93 3.79
CA LEU A 48 4.56 -3.53 3.86
C LEU A 48 4.58 -5.05 3.59
N THR A 49 5.73 -5.61 3.21
CA THR A 49 5.90 -7.03 2.85
C THR A 49 5.88 -8.02 4.02
N SER A 50 5.73 -7.58 5.27
CA SER A 50 6.03 -8.42 6.43
C SER A 50 4.89 -9.33 6.90
N ASP A 51 4.01 -9.79 6.00
CA ASP A 51 3.08 -10.89 6.32
C ASP A 51 2.56 -11.56 5.05
N THR A 52 3.43 -12.31 4.36
CA THR A 52 2.95 -13.50 3.66
C THR A 52 4.01 -14.55 3.79
N ILE A 53 3.70 -15.50 4.66
CA ILE A 53 4.16 -16.88 4.61
C ILE A 53 3.91 -17.40 3.18
N HIS A 54 4.81 -17.12 2.27
CA HIS A 54 4.96 -17.84 1.01
C HIS A 54 6.38 -18.40 0.97
N THR A 55 6.72 -19.16 2.02
CA THR A 55 7.58 -20.32 1.82
C THR A 55 6.67 -21.43 1.28
N PRO A 56 6.67 -21.70 -0.04
CA PRO A 56 6.29 -23.03 -0.48
C PRO A 56 7.23 -24.01 0.23
N PHE A 57 6.58 -24.91 0.94
CA PHE A 57 7.12 -26.07 1.60
C PHE A 57 7.88 -26.93 0.57
N ASN A 58 9.22 -26.89 0.53
CA ASN A 58 10.13 -28.00 0.18
C ASN A 58 11.55 -27.55 -0.22
N THR A 59 12.57 -28.08 0.44
CA THR A 59 13.81 -28.47 -0.25
C THR A 59 14.24 -29.80 0.36
N ASN A 60 14.30 -30.80 -0.52
CA ASN A 60 14.69 -32.18 -0.26
C ASN A 60 16.12 -32.28 0.25
#